data_AF-A0A1X3H218-F1
#
_entry.id   AF-A0A1X3H218-F1
#
_cell.length_a   1.000
_cell.length_b   1.000
_cell.length_c   1.000
_cell.angle_alpha   90.00
_cell.angle_beta   90.00
_cell.angle_gamma   90.00
#
_symmetry.space_group_name_H-M   'P 1'
#
loop_
_entity.id
_entity.type
_entity.pdbx_description
1 polymer ?
#
loop_
_entity_poly.entity_id
_entity_poly.type
_entity_poly.pdbx_seq_one_letter_code
_entity_poly.pdbx_strand_id
1 'polypeptide(L)'
;MAISLAEWTEQLDTERRHLIKADRDIEEGSRRILDQEARIRELSAGGHDAGQAERLVEALKQTLTEWLRHRVLIEQRIAYLRQQVGPE
;
A
#
# COMPACT_ATOMS: atom_id res chain seq x y z
N MET A 1 -11.33 -23.51 20.34
CA MET A 1 -10.17 -23.18 21.19
C MET A 1 -10.15 -21.68 21.37
N ALA A 2 -9.95 -21.18 22.60
CA ALA A 2 -9.80 -19.74 22.83
C ALA A 2 -8.40 -19.32 22.40
N ILE A 3 -8.28 -18.20 21.68
CA ILE A 3 -6.98 -17.63 21.30
C ILE A 3 -6.30 -17.13 22.57
N SER A 4 -5.05 -17.53 22.77
CA SER A 4 -4.21 -17.14 23.90
C SER A 4 -3.71 -15.71 23.77
N LEU A 5 -3.33 -15.10 24.89
CA LEU A 5 -2.72 -13.76 24.88
C LEU A 5 -1.45 -13.71 24.02
N ALA A 6 -0.63 -14.76 24.06
CA ALA A 6 0.59 -14.85 23.25
C ALA A 6 0.27 -14.84 21.75
N GLU A 7 -0.75 -15.59 21.31
CA GLU A 7 -1.20 -15.58 19.92
C GLU A 7 -1.79 -14.22 19.50
N TRP A 8 -2.49 -13.53 20.40
CA TRP A 8 -2.97 -12.16 20.13
C TRP A 8 -1.83 -11.17 19.95
N THR A 9 -0.81 -11.21 20.81
CA THR A 9 0.37 -10.36 20.73
C THR A 9 1.16 -10.62 19.44
N GLU A 10 1.35 -11.89 19.06
CA GLU A 10 2.05 -12.24 17.81
C GLU A 10 1.31 -11.73 16.56
N GLN A 11 -0.02 -11.83 16.55
CA GLN A 11 -0.83 -11.24 15.49
C GLN A 11 -0.67 -9.72 15.44
N LEU A 12 -0.71 -9.04 16.59
CA LEU A 12 -0.55 -7.59 16.66
C LEU A 12 0.80 -7.14 16.10
N ASP A 13 1.88 -7.82 16.46
CA ASP A 13 3.22 -7.51 15.97
C ASP A 13 3.38 -7.80 14.47
N THR A 14 2.70 -8.84 13.97
CA THR A 14 2.65 -9.14 12.54
C THR A 14 1.96 -8.02 11.75
N GLU A 15 0.80 -7.57 12.20
CA GLU A 15 0.08 -6.48 11.52
C GLU A 15 0.85 -5.15 11.59
N ARG A 16 1.55 -4.87 12.69
CA ARG A 16 2.46 -3.71 12.78
C ARG A 16 3.56 -3.75 11.71
N ARG A 17 4.18 -4.91 11.48
CA ARG A 17 5.17 -5.08 10.41
C ARG A 17 4.55 -4.94 9.03
N HIS A 18 3.35 -5.47 8.82
CA HIS A 18 2.63 -5.28 7.56
C HIS A 18 2.29 -3.82 7.28
N LEU A 19 1.93 -3.04 8.30
CA LEU A 19 1.65 -1.62 8.15
C LEU A 19 2.89 -0.85 7.67
N ILE A 20 4.05 -1.09 8.31
CA ILE A 20 5.33 -0.47 7.91
C ILE A 20 5.67 -0.81 6.46
N LYS A 21 5.47 -2.08 6.05
CA LYS A 21 5.70 -2.50 4.67
C LYS A 21 4.71 -1.82 3.71
N ALA A 22 3.43 -1.76 4.06
CA ALA A 22 2.40 -1.12 3.24
C ALA A 22 2.71 0.37 3.01
N ASP A 23 3.14 1.09 4.06
CA ASP A 23 3.57 2.49 3.96
C ASP A 23 4.71 2.67 2.96
N ARG A 24 5.74 1.81 3.04
CA ARG A 24 6.87 1.82 2.10
C ARG A 24 6.45 1.50 0.67
N ASP A 25 5.63 0.47 0.49
CA ASP A 25 5.15 0.05 -0.84
C ASP A 25 4.31 1.19 -1.48
N ILE A 26 3.48 1.88 -0.70
CA ILE A 26 2.69 3.04 -1.14
C ILE A 26 3.59 4.21 -1.56
N GLU A 27 4.63 4.53 -0.78
CA GLU A 27 5.58 5.59 -1.13
C GLU A 27 6.32 5.27 -2.45
N GLU A 28 6.87 4.05 -2.55
CA GLU A 28 7.58 3.60 -3.75
C GLU A 28 6.66 3.58 -4.98
N GLY A 29 5.44 3.07 -4.82
CA GLY A 29 4.42 3.04 -5.86
C GLY A 29 4.04 4.43 -6.35
N SER A 30 3.89 5.38 -5.44
CA SER A 30 3.60 6.79 -5.75
C SER A 30 4.75 7.44 -6.52
N ARG A 31 6.00 7.22 -6.09
CA ARG A 31 7.19 7.72 -6.79
C ARG A 31 7.28 7.14 -8.20
N ARG A 32 7.04 5.84 -8.36
CA ARG A 32 7.01 5.17 -9.67
C ARG A 32 5.97 5.79 -10.61
N ILE A 33 4.77 6.12 -10.12
CA ILE A 33 3.75 6.78 -10.94
C ILE A 33 4.24 8.14 -11.45
N LEU A 34 4.81 8.97 -10.56
CA LEU A 34 5.37 10.27 -10.94
C LEU A 34 6.47 10.15 -12.00
N ASP A 35 7.36 9.16 -11.86
CA ASP A 35 8.42 8.88 -12.83
C ASP A 35 7.86 8.47 -14.20
N GLN A 36 6.80 7.64 -14.22
CA GLN A 36 6.15 7.25 -15.47
C GLN A 36 5.43 8.42 -16.14
N GLU A 37 4.74 9.26 -15.36
CA GLU A 37 4.11 10.48 -15.88
C GLU A 37 5.13 11.46 -16.46
N ALA A 38 6.32 11.57 -15.86
CA ALA A 38 7.42 12.36 -16.43
C ALA A 38 7.90 11.81 -17.77
N ARG A 39 8.12 10.49 -17.87
CA ARG A 39 8.52 9.83 -19.13
C ARG A 39 7.47 9.98 -20.23
N ILE A 40 6.18 9.92 -19.89
CA ILE A 40 5.10 10.17 -20.86
C ILE A 40 5.20 11.58 -21.42
N ARG A 41 5.41 12.60 -20.58
CA ARG A 41 5.59 13.99 -21.04
C ARG A 41 6.76 14.12 -22.02
N GLU A 42 7.88 13.46 -21.74
CA GLU A 42 9.04 13.44 -22.63
C GLU A 42 8.74 12.75 -23.97
N LEU A 43 8.07 11.59 -23.94
CA LEU A 43 7.66 10.87 -25.15
C LEU A 43 6.72 11.69 -26.03
N SER A 44 5.69 12.30 -25.42
CA SER A 44 4.73 13.15 -26.13
C SER A 44 5.40 14.38 -26.73
N ALA A 45 6.35 15.02 -26.01
CA ALA A 45 7.11 16.15 -26.54
C ALA A 45 8.01 15.75 -27.73
N GLY A 46 8.49 14.51 -27.76
CA GLY A 46 9.23 13.92 -28.88
C GLY A 46 8.34 13.47 -30.05
N GLY A 47 7.02 13.62 -29.96
CA GLY A 47 6.07 13.17 -30.99
C GLY A 47 5.87 11.66 -31.03
N HIS A 48 6.28 10.93 -29.99
CA HIS A 48 6.08 9.49 -29.90
C HIS A 48 4.67 9.16 -29.40
N ASP A 49 4.11 8.03 -29.84
CA ASP A 49 2.88 7.49 -29.27
C ASP A 49 3.13 7.01 -27.83
N ALA A 50 2.45 7.63 -26.87
CA ALA A 50 2.54 7.31 -25.45
C ALA A 50 1.33 6.51 -24.93
N GLY A 51 0.37 6.11 -25.79
CA GLY A 51 -0.91 5.56 -25.35
C GLY A 51 -0.80 4.26 -24.53
N GLN A 52 0.23 3.43 -24.75
CA GLN A 52 0.50 2.26 -23.90
C GLN A 52 1.02 2.67 -22.51
N ALA A 53 1.89 3.68 -22.45
CA ALA A 53 2.45 4.18 -21.20
C ALA A 53 1.36 4.86 -20.35
N GLU A 54 0.45 5.61 -20.96
CA GLU A 54 -0.72 6.19 -20.29
C GLU A 54 -1.60 5.11 -19.65
N ARG A 55 -1.91 4.04 -20.40
CA ARG A 55 -2.68 2.91 -19.85
C ARG A 55 -1.98 2.23 -18.66
N LEU A 56 -0.65 2.12 -18.72
CA LEU A 56 0.14 1.58 -17.61
C LEU A 56 0.01 2.49 -16.38
N VAL A 57 0.14 3.81 -16.52
CA VAL A 57 -0.01 4.75 -15.41
C VAL A 57 -1.38 4.65 -14.76
N GLU A 58 -2.45 4.55 -15.55
CA GLU A 58 -3.80 4.39 -15.00
C GLU A 58 -3.97 3.06 -14.25
N ALA A 59 -3.41 1.96 -14.76
CA ALA A 59 -3.39 0.69 -14.03
C ALA A 59 -2.59 0.77 -12.71
N LEU A 60 -1.48 1.52 -12.70
CA LEU A 60 -0.68 1.74 -11.49
C LEU A 60 -1.43 2.60 -10.47
N LYS A 61 -2.17 3.63 -10.88
CA LYS A 61 -3.01 4.45 -10.00
C LYS A 61 -4.14 3.64 -9.38
N GLN A 62 -4.79 2.78 -10.16
CA GLN A 62 -5.80 1.85 -9.64
C GLN A 62 -5.18 0.88 -8.61
N THR A 63 -4.02 0.31 -8.92
CA THR A 63 -3.28 -0.56 -7.99
C THR A 63 -2.92 0.17 -6.69
N LEU A 64 -2.43 1.41 -6.77
CA LEU A 64 -2.12 2.23 -5.60
C LEU A 64 -3.35 2.51 -4.75
N THR A 65 -4.52 2.70 -5.37
CA THR A 65 -5.80 2.85 -4.66
C THR A 65 -6.12 1.60 -3.85
N GLU A 66 -5.90 0.40 -4.40
CA GLU A 66 -6.09 -0.84 -3.64
C GLU A 66 -5.09 -1.00 -2.50
N TRP A 67 -3.84 -0.57 -2.67
CA TRP A 67 -2.85 -0.57 -1.59
C TRP A 67 -3.25 0.37 -0.45
N LEU A 68 -3.76 1.56 -0.76
CA LEU A 68 -4.29 2.50 0.22
C LEU A 68 -5.48 1.91 1.00
N ARG A 69 -6.40 1.22 0.31
CA ARG A 69 -7.50 0.52 0.98
C ARG A 69 -7.01 -0.61 1.87
N HIS A 70 -6.05 -1.40 1.40
CA HIS A 70 -5.45 -2.48 2.17
C HIS A 70 -4.76 -1.97 3.44
N ARG A 71 -4.04 -0.84 3.34
CA ARG A 71 -3.44 -0.16 4.51
C ARG A 71 -4.48 0.15 5.59
N VAL A 72 -5.64 0.68 5.20
CA VAL A 72 -6.75 0.97 6.14
C VAL A 72 -7.26 -0.31 6.82
N LEU A 73 -7.34 -1.43 6.11
CA LEU A 73 -7.74 -2.71 6.71
C LEU A 73 -6.73 -3.21 7.76
N ILE A 74 -5.43 -3.03 7.51
CA ILE A 74 -4.39 -3.35 8.49
C ILE A 74 -4.54 -2.48 9.74
N GLU A 75 -4.78 -1.17 9.59
CA GLU A 75 -5.00 -0.27 10.73
C GLU A 75 -6.23 -0.67 11.55
N GLN A 76 -7.34 -1.02 10.90
CA GLN A 76 -8.54 -1.52 11.55
C GLN A 76 -8.26 -2.83 12.31
N ARG A 77 -7.48 -3.73 11.73
CA ARG A 77 -7.08 -4.99 12.38
C ARG A 77 -6.20 -4.73 13.60
N ILE A 78 -5.22 -3.83 13.51
CA ILE A 78 -4.39 -3.41 14.66
C ILE A 78 -5.26 -2.83 15.78
N ALA A 79 -6.21 -1.96 15.45
CA ALA A 79 -7.10 -1.37 16.45
C ALA A 79 -7.93 -2.43 17.18
N TYR A 80 -8.45 -3.42 16.44
CA TYR A 80 -9.14 -4.57 17.02
C TYR A 80 -8.22 -5.40 17.93
N LEU A 81 -7.00 -5.73 17.47
CA LEU A 81 -6.06 -6.57 18.20
C LEU A 81 -5.59 -5.92 19.51
N ARG A 82 -5.40 -4.60 19.52
CA ARG A 82 -5.09 -3.84 20.75
C ARG A 82 -6.15 -3.99 21.83
N GLN A 83 -7.43 -4.11 21.45
CA GLN A 83 -8.52 -4.34 22.43
C GLN A 83 -8.44 -5.75 23.05
N GLN A 84 -7.84 -6.73 22.36
CA GLN A 84 -7.70 -8.10 22.85
C GLN A 84 -6.49 -8.28 23.77
N VAL A 85 -5.39 -7.57 23.49
CA VAL A 85 -4.14 -7.65 24.28
C VAL A 85 -4.24 -6.85 25.59
N GLY A 86 -5.08 -5.81 25.63
CA GLY A 86 -5.17 -4.87 26.76
C GLY A 86 -4.19 -3.69 26.61
N PRO A 87 -4.22 -2.71 27.54
CA PRO A 87 -3.28 -1.60 27.52
C PRO A 87 -1.84 -2.11 27.69
N GLU A 88 -0.93 -1.57 26.86
CA GLU A 88 0.53 -1.75 27.00
C GLU A 88 1.06 -1.12 28.30
#